data_AF-A0A158R3B6-F1
#
_entry.id   AF-A0A158R3B6-F1
#
_cell.length_a   1.000
_cell.length_b   1.000
_cell.length_c   1.000
_cell.angle_alpha   90.00
_cell.angle_beta   90.00
_cell.angle_gamma   90.00
#
_symmetry.space_group_name_H-M   'P 1'
#
loop_
_entity.id
_entity.type
_entity.pdbx_description
1 polymer ?
#
loop_
_entity_poly.entity_id
_entity_poly.type
_entity_poly.pdbx_seq_one_letter_code
_entity_poly.pdbx_strand_id
1 'polypeptide(L)'
;MRALLLSVALFQALNAFSLFSSNEPTTPYLHPLSRPEISPAEARVKRQAYQVYVDGDSSVSLDKTGQSETGPWGPWTPEQCSRTCGGGVQTEKRQCSCELLCRPENAKFYYKWDDKVVDGTKCDSKGDDICVDGVCLPLGCDGKLGSDLKLDKCGVCDGDGSKCKTIAGRFDERNLSPGYHDVMRLPVGSTAIRIEEARPSSNNLAMKNTSDVFFLNGNSMIQVEKEVDINGVLFEYDDGKPERISAKGPLKEVRVERAFILLEAKYGRNLVKFPA
;
A
#
# COMPACT_ATOMS: atom_id res chain seq x y z
N MET A 1 28.61 57.52 -57.61
CA MET A 1 27.57 57.09 -58.58
C MET A 1 26.55 56.27 -57.78
N ARG A 2 25.49 56.92 -57.28
CA ARG A 2 24.11 56.92 -57.85
C ARG A 2 23.47 55.52 -57.95
N ALA A 3 22.50 55.33 -57.04
CA ALA A 3 21.19 54.68 -57.18
C ALA A 3 21.09 53.19 -57.58
N LEU A 4 20.40 52.39 -56.76
CA LEU A 4 18.98 52.11 -57.00
C LEU A 4 18.28 51.53 -55.77
N LEU A 5 17.19 52.20 -55.41
CA LEU A 5 16.13 51.75 -54.49
C LEU A 5 15.35 50.60 -55.12
N LEU A 6 14.93 49.63 -54.32
CA LEU A 6 13.59 49.04 -54.44
C LEU A 6 13.15 48.53 -53.06
N SER A 7 12.15 49.24 -52.56
CA SER A 7 11.36 48.99 -51.36
C SER A 7 10.37 47.85 -51.57
N VAL A 8 10.32 46.87 -50.66
CA VAL A 8 9.06 46.28 -50.20
C VAL A 8 9.22 45.98 -48.71
N ALA A 9 8.58 46.80 -47.87
CA ALA A 9 8.27 46.44 -46.50
C ALA A 9 7.08 45.47 -46.54
N LEU A 10 7.06 44.45 -45.67
CA LEU A 10 5.88 44.12 -44.86
C LEU A 10 6.19 43.02 -43.82
N PHE A 11 5.77 43.34 -42.59
CA PHE A 11 5.48 42.49 -41.44
C PHE A 11 6.61 41.93 -40.55
N GLN A 12 6.73 42.63 -39.42
CA GLN A 12 7.33 42.21 -38.15
C GLN A 12 6.60 41.01 -37.55
N ALA A 13 7.35 40.08 -36.98
CA ALA A 13 7.00 39.42 -35.71
C ALA A 13 8.25 38.75 -35.13
N LEU A 14 8.92 39.47 -34.22
CA LEU A 14 9.78 38.87 -33.21
C LEU A 14 8.86 38.18 -32.18
N ASN A 15 9.12 36.93 -31.84
CA ASN A 15 8.80 36.42 -30.51
C ASN A 15 9.76 35.31 -30.12
N ALA A 16 10.70 35.67 -29.25
CA ALA A 16 11.46 34.75 -28.43
C ALA A 16 10.49 34.14 -27.41
N PHE A 17 10.19 32.84 -27.55
CA PHE A 17 9.49 32.09 -26.52
C PHE A 17 10.50 31.54 -25.52
N SER A 18 10.69 32.29 -24.44
CA SER A 18 11.17 31.74 -23.17
C SER A 18 10.09 30.82 -22.61
N LEU A 19 10.34 29.52 -22.57
CA LEU A 19 9.50 28.55 -21.87
C LEU A 19 9.73 28.69 -20.36
N PHE A 20 8.89 29.47 -19.69
CA PHE A 20 8.76 29.43 -18.23
C PHE A 20 7.88 28.24 -17.85
N SER A 21 8.46 27.33 -17.07
CA SER A 21 7.77 26.26 -16.35
C SER A 21 6.96 26.87 -15.20
N SER A 22 5.64 27.00 -15.37
CA SER A 22 4.75 27.30 -14.25
C SER A 22 4.40 26.01 -13.51
N ASN A 23 5.07 25.77 -12.39
CA ASN A 23 4.56 24.91 -11.33
C ASN A 23 3.40 25.66 -10.66
N GLU A 24 2.15 25.37 -11.03
CA GLU A 24 1.00 25.70 -10.18
C GLU A 24 0.69 24.51 -9.25
N PRO A 25 0.54 24.73 -7.93
CA PRO A 25 0.07 23.72 -7.01
C PRO A 25 -1.42 23.47 -7.25
N THR A 26 -1.76 22.24 -7.64
CA THR A 26 -3.15 21.79 -7.77
C THR A 26 -3.89 21.96 -6.46
N THR A 27 -4.91 22.81 -6.41
CA THR A 27 -5.81 22.95 -5.26
C THR A 27 -6.50 21.60 -5.02
N PRO A 28 -6.46 21.05 -3.79
CA PRO A 28 -7.10 19.77 -3.50
C PRO A 28 -8.62 19.94 -3.51
N TYR A 29 -9.29 19.23 -4.41
CA TYR A 29 -10.75 19.16 -4.44
C TYR A 29 -11.23 18.04 -3.53
N LEU A 30 -12.12 18.35 -2.58
CA LEU A 30 -12.78 17.33 -1.76
C LEU A 30 -13.74 16.43 -2.58
N HIS A 31 -14.21 16.90 -3.76
CA HIS A 31 -14.96 16.11 -4.76
C HIS A 31 -14.95 16.84 -6.13
N PRO A 32 -15.06 16.15 -7.30
CA PRO A 32 -15.03 16.78 -8.63
C PRO A 32 -16.13 17.80 -8.96
N LEU A 33 -17.16 17.94 -8.11
CA LEU A 33 -18.30 18.83 -8.32
C LEU A 33 -18.49 19.85 -7.19
N SER A 34 -17.62 19.85 -6.17
CA SER A 34 -17.63 20.90 -5.14
C SER A 34 -16.95 22.16 -5.67
N ARG A 35 -17.39 23.32 -5.16
CA ARG A 35 -16.68 24.58 -5.42
C ARG A 35 -15.24 24.47 -4.88
N PRO A 36 -14.27 25.10 -5.56
CA PRO A 36 -12.91 25.20 -5.05
C PRO A 36 -12.91 25.81 -3.65
N GLU A 37 -12.16 25.20 -2.75
CA GLU A 37 -12.03 25.68 -1.37
C GLU A 37 -11.21 26.97 -1.39
N ILE A 38 -11.80 28.08 -0.91
CA ILE A 38 -11.21 29.42 -0.98
C ILE A 38 -9.93 29.51 -0.13
N SER A 39 -9.79 28.61 0.85
CA SER A 39 -8.60 28.42 1.67
C SER A 39 -8.56 27.01 2.26
N PRO A 40 -7.90 26.05 1.59
CA PRO A 40 -7.78 24.66 2.09
C PRO A 40 -7.05 24.56 3.44
N ALA A 41 -6.24 25.57 3.78
CA ALA A 41 -5.51 25.63 5.04
C ALA A 41 -6.41 26.05 6.21
N GLU A 42 -7.34 27.00 6.00
CA GLU A 42 -8.24 27.52 7.05
C GLU A 42 -9.50 26.66 7.21
N ALA A 43 -9.96 26.00 6.15
CA ALA A 43 -11.16 25.15 6.17
C ALA A 43 -10.94 23.78 6.86
N ARG A 44 -9.68 23.39 7.10
CA ARG A 44 -9.28 22.26 7.95
C ARG A 44 -9.49 22.55 9.44
N VAL A 45 -10.70 22.94 9.84
CA VAL A 45 -11.07 22.98 11.26
C VAL A 45 -11.27 21.54 11.74
N LYS A 46 -10.18 20.93 12.19
CA LYS A 46 -10.08 19.59 12.78
C LYS A 46 -11.13 19.42 13.90
N ARG A 47 -12.01 18.42 13.80
CA ARG A 47 -12.84 17.94 14.91
C ARG A 47 -12.34 16.60 15.45
N GLN A 48 -11.11 16.53 15.94
CA GLN A 48 -10.64 15.39 16.74
C GLN A 48 -9.61 15.85 17.80
N ALA A 49 -9.83 15.40 19.04
CA ALA A 49 -9.15 15.77 20.30
C ALA A 49 -9.27 17.26 20.69
N TYR A 50 -9.35 17.54 22.00
CA TYR A 50 -9.68 18.86 22.55
C TYR A 50 -8.75 19.95 21.96
N GLN A 51 -9.32 20.81 21.12
CA GLN A 51 -8.60 21.97 20.60
C GLN A 51 -8.51 23.03 21.70
N VAL A 52 -7.29 23.42 22.05
CA VAL A 52 -7.05 24.64 22.81
C VAL A 52 -6.57 25.69 21.83
N TYR A 53 -7.35 26.77 21.72
CA TYR A 53 -6.95 27.96 20.99
C TYR A 53 -5.94 28.71 21.86
N VAL A 54 -4.72 28.85 21.36
CA VAL A 54 -3.70 29.74 21.92
C VAL A 54 -3.70 30.98 21.04
N ASP A 55 -3.66 32.17 21.65
CA ASP A 55 -3.80 33.46 20.96
C ASP A 55 -3.06 33.53 19.61
N GLY A 56 -3.80 33.91 18.56
CA GLY A 56 -3.34 34.02 17.17
C GLY A 56 -3.38 32.69 16.42
N ASP A 57 -4.31 32.56 15.47
CA ASP A 57 -4.48 31.64 14.31
C ASP A 57 -3.92 30.20 14.36
N SER A 58 -3.49 29.72 15.51
CA SER A 58 -2.77 28.47 15.70
C SER A 58 -3.57 27.56 16.62
N SER A 59 -3.94 26.38 16.10
CA SER A 59 -4.58 25.33 16.88
C SER A 59 -3.59 24.19 17.09
N VAL A 60 -3.40 23.80 18.36
CA VAL A 60 -2.57 22.66 18.74
C VAL A 60 -3.49 21.51 19.12
N SER A 61 -3.22 20.32 18.59
CA SER A 61 -3.87 19.08 19.02
C SER A 61 -3.23 18.64 20.33
N LEU A 62 -4.02 18.63 21.41
CA LEU A 62 -3.61 18.15 22.72
C LEU A 62 -4.17 16.75 22.98
N ASP A 63 -3.42 15.93 23.69
CA ASP A 63 -3.91 14.65 24.22
C ASP A 63 -4.97 14.86 25.33
N LYS A 64 -5.53 13.78 25.88
CA LYS A 64 -6.53 13.87 26.97
C LYS A 64 -5.98 14.46 28.27
N THR A 65 -4.67 14.66 28.38
CA THR A 65 -3.99 15.25 29.55
C THR A 65 -3.62 16.72 29.33
N GLY A 66 -3.89 17.27 28.14
CA GLY A 66 -3.57 18.67 27.80
C GLY A 66 -2.13 18.88 27.34
N GLN A 67 -1.38 17.81 27.04
CA GLN A 67 -0.04 17.89 26.48
C GLN A 67 -0.11 17.87 24.95
N SER A 68 0.83 18.54 24.28
CA SER A 68 0.97 18.45 22.83
C SER A 68 1.12 16.99 22.43
N GLU A 69 0.35 16.53 21.43
CA GLU A 69 0.51 15.18 20.90
C GLU A 69 1.96 15.01 20.41
N THR A 70 2.74 14.24 21.18
CA THR A 70 4.12 13.87 20.87
C THR A 70 4.15 12.39 20.52
N GLY A 71 4.91 12.01 19.48
CA GLY A 71 5.03 10.62 19.06
C GLY A 71 5.30 10.44 17.56
N PRO A 72 5.81 9.27 17.15
CA PRO A 72 6.17 8.94 15.77
C PRO A 72 4.96 8.51 14.97
N TRP A 73 4.10 9.47 14.70
CA TRP A 73 2.90 9.19 13.95
C TRP A 73 3.24 8.75 12.53
N GLY A 74 2.66 7.63 12.10
CA GLY A 74 2.64 7.23 10.70
C GLY A 74 1.88 8.25 9.82
N PRO A 75 1.89 8.04 8.49
CA PRO A 75 1.16 8.90 7.56
C PRO A 75 -0.34 8.86 7.85
N TRP A 76 -1.03 9.98 7.58
CA TRP A 76 -2.49 10.04 7.62
C TRP A 76 -3.08 9.17 6.50
N THR A 77 -3.87 8.18 6.87
CA THR A 77 -4.65 7.35 5.95
C THR A 77 -6.11 7.79 5.97
N PRO A 78 -6.68 8.22 4.83
CA PRO A 78 -8.09 8.59 4.75
C PRO A 78 -8.98 7.34 4.80
N GLU A 79 -10.04 7.41 5.61
CA GLU A 79 -11.12 6.43 5.60
C GLU A 79 -12.16 6.79 4.53
N GLN A 80 -13.02 5.83 4.20
CA GLN A 80 -14.17 6.08 3.33
C GLN A 80 -15.07 7.15 3.96
N CYS A 81 -15.46 8.15 3.15
CA CYS A 81 -16.41 9.17 3.55
C CYS A 81 -17.69 8.52 4.09
N SER A 82 -18.21 9.04 5.21
CA SER A 82 -19.41 8.49 5.86
C SER A 82 -20.65 8.47 4.95
N ARG A 83 -20.63 9.27 3.88
CA ARG A 83 -21.64 9.29 2.82
C ARG A 83 -20.96 9.50 1.47
N THR A 84 -21.49 8.87 0.43
CA THR A 84 -21.05 9.06 -0.96
C THR A 84 -21.62 10.33 -1.62
N CYS A 85 -22.65 10.95 -1.01
CA CYS A 85 -23.19 12.24 -1.43
C CYS A 85 -23.85 13.01 -0.26
N GLY A 86 -23.96 14.34 -0.40
CA GLY A 86 -24.51 15.24 0.64
C GLY A 86 -23.48 15.70 1.68
N GLY A 87 -23.95 16.21 2.83
CA GLY A 87 -23.08 16.57 3.97
C GLY A 87 -22.63 15.33 4.72
N GLY A 88 -21.41 14.85 4.45
CA GLY A 88 -20.75 13.73 5.11
C GLY A 88 -19.55 14.15 5.95
N VAL A 89 -18.92 13.19 6.62
CA VAL A 89 -17.69 13.37 7.40
C VAL A 89 -16.60 12.51 6.77
N GLN A 90 -15.44 13.11 6.50
CA GLN A 90 -14.23 12.42 6.09
C GLN A 90 -13.33 12.29 7.33
N THR A 91 -12.90 11.07 7.62
CA THR A 91 -12.00 10.77 8.74
C THR A 91 -10.64 10.41 8.18
N GLU A 92 -9.58 10.99 8.72
CA GLU A 92 -8.21 10.52 8.49
C GLU A 92 -7.69 9.94 9.80
N LYS A 93 -7.00 8.80 9.75
CA LYS A 93 -6.37 8.16 10.91
C LYS A 93 -4.87 8.06 10.69
N ARG A 94 -4.09 8.08 11.76
CA ARG A 94 -2.65 7.79 11.74
C ARG A 94 -2.32 6.93 12.95
N GLN A 95 -1.37 6.01 12.79
CA GLN A 95 -0.99 5.08 13.84
C GLN A 95 0.27 5.58 14.55
N CYS A 96 0.29 5.58 15.88
CA CYS A 96 1.54 5.71 16.62
C CYS A 96 2.32 4.39 16.47
N SER A 97 3.48 4.46 15.83
CA SER A 97 4.41 3.33 15.73
C SER A 97 5.34 3.30 16.95
N CYS A 98 6.00 2.17 17.23
CA CYS A 98 7.07 2.07 18.23
C CYS A 98 6.73 2.26 19.72
N GLU A 99 5.45 2.21 20.11
CA GLU A 99 5.05 2.00 21.52
C GLU A 99 4.96 0.50 21.85
N LEU A 100 5.18 0.11 23.11
CA LEU A 100 5.04 -1.29 23.52
C LEU A 100 3.57 -1.63 23.83
N LEU A 101 2.82 -1.95 22.77
CA LEU A 101 1.42 -2.38 22.84
C LEU A 101 1.32 -3.91 22.70
N CYS A 102 0.75 -4.59 23.70
CA CYS A 102 0.57 -6.04 23.67
C CYS A 102 -0.92 -6.38 23.68
N ARG A 103 -1.31 -7.36 22.85
CA ARG A 103 -2.66 -7.94 22.84
C ARG A 103 -2.63 -9.30 23.54
N PRO A 104 -3.39 -9.51 24.63
CA PRO A 104 -3.57 -10.85 25.18
C PRO A 104 -4.19 -11.80 24.14
N GLU A 105 -3.77 -13.07 24.11
CA GLU A 105 -4.11 -14.04 23.05
C GLU A 105 -5.61 -14.14 22.74
N ASN A 106 -6.47 -14.04 23.76
CA ASN A 106 -7.92 -14.18 23.64
C ASN A 106 -8.68 -12.86 23.83
N ALA A 107 -8.00 -11.72 23.68
CA ALA A 107 -8.58 -10.40 23.87
C ALA A 107 -8.54 -9.55 22.59
N LYS A 108 -9.53 -8.67 22.44
CA LYS A 108 -9.59 -7.68 21.35
C LYS A 108 -9.10 -6.29 21.77
N PHE A 109 -8.46 -6.18 22.93
CA PHE A 109 -7.90 -4.93 23.43
C PHE A 109 -6.38 -5.04 23.52
N TYR A 110 -5.71 -3.89 23.44
CA TYR A 110 -4.27 -3.76 23.61
C TYR A 110 -3.99 -3.13 24.97
N TYR A 111 -2.92 -3.57 25.61
CA TYR A 111 -2.39 -2.97 26.84
C TYR A 111 -1.04 -2.32 26.53
N LYS A 112 -0.87 -1.07 26.98
CA LYS A 112 0.40 -0.35 26.87
C LYS A 112 1.29 -0.71 28.04
N TRP A 113 2.43 -1.31 27.74
CA TRP A 113 3.43 -1.72 28.74
C TRP A 113 4.51 -0.67 28.93
N ASP A 114 4.84 0.08 27.88
CA ASP A 114 5.88 1.11 27.89
C ASP A 114 5.62 2.16 26.79
N ASP A 115 6.19 3.34 26.95
CA ASP A 115 6.10 4.45 26.00
C ASP A 115 6.91 4.19 24.73
N LYS A 116 7.94 3.35 24.80
CA LYS A 116 8.72 2.94 23.62
C LYS A 116 9.15 1.49 23.68
N VAL A 117 9.20 0.85 22.52
CA VAL A 117 9.89 -0.43 22.35
C VAL A 117 11.41 -0.22 22.40
N VAL A 118 12.16 -1.30 22.63
CA VAL A 118 13.62 -1.26 22.58
C VAL A 118 14.11 -0.94 21.17
N ASP A 119 15.19 -0.16 21.06
CA ASP A 119 15.77 0.21 19.78
C ASP A 119 16.14 -1.02 18.94
N GLY A 120 15.85 -0.97 17.64
CA GLY A 120 16.02 -2.08 16.70
C GLY A 120 14.80 -2.99 16.57
N THR A 121 13.74 -2.81 17.37
CA THR A 121 12.46 -3.52 17.18
C THR A 121 11.85 -3.11 15.84
N LYS A 122 11.36 -4.07 15.04
CA LYS A 122 10.62 -3.75 13.80
C LYS A 122 9.37 -2.92 14.11
N CYS A 123 9.10 -1.92 13.27
CA CYS A 123 7.92 -1.06 13.47
C CYS A 123 6.59 -1.79 13.26
N ASP A 124 6.56 -2.73 12.32
CA ASP A 124 5.40 -3.56 11.99
C ASP A 124 5.85 -4.95 11.50
N SER A 125 4.89 -5.84 11.24
CA SER A 125 5.16 -7.22 10.77
C SER A 125 5.60 -7.30 9.31
N LYS A 126 5.43 -6.25 8.51
CA LYS A 126 5.51 -6.25 7.04
C LYS A 126 6.77 -5.60 6.51
N GLY A 127 7.17 -4.50 7.13
CA GLY A 127 8.30 -3.66 6.82
C GLY A 127 9.60 -4.17 7.44
N ASP A 128 10.67 -3.50 7.04
CA ASP A 128 12.01 -3.72 7.58
C ASP A 128 12.49 -2.54 8.44
N ASP A 129 11.67 -1.47 8.48
CA ASP A 129 11.87 -0.29 9.30
C ASP A 129 11.91 -0.65 10.78
N ILE A 130 12.72 0.09 11.53
CA ILE A 130 12.98 -0.19 12.94
C ILE A 130 12.74 1.02 13.81
N CYS A 131 12.34 0.75 15.04
CA CYS A 131 12.15 1.74 16.08
C CYS A 131 13.50 2.16 16.66
N VAL A 132 13.74 3.47 16.72
CA VAL A 132 14.90 4.09 17.38
C VAL A 132 14.41 5.29 18.16
N ASP A 133 14.64 5.29 19.46
CA ASP A 133 14.16 6.30 20.41
C ASP A 133 12.66 6.58 20.29
N GLY A 134 11.87 5.50 20.15
CA GLY A 134 10.43 5.62 19.97
C GLY A 134 10.04 6.30 18.66
N VAL A 135 10.87 6.23 17.62
CA VAL A 135 10.54 6.68 16.25
C VAL A 135 10.79 5.58 15.24
N CYS A 136 9.82 5.32 14.37
CA CYS A 136 10.01 4.38 13.28
C CYS A 136 10.87 5.02 12.18
N LEU A 137 12.06 4.47 11.96
CA LEU A 137 13.03 4.94 10.98
C LEU A 137 13.20 3.93 9.84
N PRO A 138 13.34 4.42 8.60
CA PRO A 138 13.51 3.55 7.44
C PRO A 138 14.84 2.81 7.50
N LEU A 139 14.79 1.50 7.23
CA LEU A 139 15.97 0.64 7.14
C LEU A 139 16.16 0.19 5.68
N GLY A 140 17.27 0.62 5.07
CA GLY A 140 17.62 0.17 3.74
C GLY A 140 17.93 -1.32 3.69
N CYS A 141 17.82 -1.92 2.51
CA CYS A 141 18.14 -3.35 2.32
C CYS A 141 19.61 -3.71 2.60
N ASP A 142 20.50 -2.73 2.72
CA ASP A 142 21.90 -2.87 3.11
C ASP A 142 22.09 -2.85 4.64
N GLY A 143 21.00 -2.82 5.41
CA GLY A 143 21.00 -2.83 6.87
C GLY A 143 21.37 -1.49 7.50
N LYS A 144 21.30 -0.39 6.75
CA LYS A 144 21.63 0.95 7.24
C LYS A 144 20.38 1.82 7.43
N LEU A 145 20.31 2.48 8.57
CA LEU A 145 19.27 3.46 8.88
C LEU A 145 19.37 4.68 7.96
N GLY A 146 18.25 5.11 7.40
CA GLY A 146 18.18 6.24 6.48
C GLY A 146 18.77 5.98 5.09
N SER A 147 19.13 4.73 4.79
CA SER A 147 19.51 4.31 3.44
C SER A 147 18.26 4.13 2.58
N ASP A 148 18.24 4.78 1.41
CA ASP A 148 17.15 4.68 0.44
C ASP A 148 17.24 3.43 -0.44
N LEU A 149 18.23 2.55 -0.20
CA LEU A 149 18.41 1.34 -0.98
C LEU A 149 17.28 0.34 -0.71
N LYS A 150 16.73 -0.21 -1.80
CA LYS A 150 15.62 -1.16 -1.77
C LYS A 150 16.01 -2.46 -2.47
N LEU A 151 15.35 -3.53 -2.06
CA LEU A 151 15.42 -4.80 -2.78
C LEU A 151 14.80 -4.61 -4.17
N ASP A 152 15.47 -5.13 -5.19
CA ASP A 152 14.90 -5.29 -6.52
C ASP A 152 13.90 -6.46 -6.56
N LYS A 153 13.29 -6.69 -7.72
CA LYS A 153 12.34 -7.80 -7.92
C LYS A 153 12.94 -9.19 -7.67
N CYS A 154 14.27 -9.32 -7.68
CA CYS A 154 15.00 -10.54 -7.43
C CYS A 154 15.39 -10.72 -5.96
N GLY A 155 15.05 -9.77 -5.09
CA GLY A 155 15.48 -9.78 -3.69
C GLY A 155 16.96 -9.40 -3.52
N VAL A 156 17.55 -8.70 -4.49
CA VAL A 156 18.93 -8.20 -4.42
C VAL A 156 18.89 -6.72 -4.04
N CYS A 157 19.66 -6.34 -3.02
CA CYS A 157 19.73 -4.96 -2.58
C CYS A 157 20.41 -4.07 -3.63
N ASP A 158 19.75 -2.98 -4.01
CA ASP A 158 20.16 -2.07 -5.11
C ASP A 158 20.43 -2.81 -6.43
N GLY A 159 19.68 -3.89 -6.65
CA GLY A 159 19.78 -4.70 -7.86
C GLY A 159 19.09 -4.07 -9.07
N ASP A 160 19.51 -4.48 -10.25
CA ASP A 160 18.95 -4.05 -11.54
C ASP A 160 17.84 -5.00 -12.05
N GLY A 161 17.47 -6.02 -11.28
CA GLY A 161 16.49 -7.04 -11.66
C GLY A 161 17.01 -8.09 -12.65
N SER A 162 18.33 -8.15 -12.93
CA SER A 162 18.92 -9.09 -13.89
C SER A 162 19.27 -10.47 -13.31
N LYS A 163 19.29 -10.60 -11.97
CA LYS A 163 19.72 -11.84 -11.28
C LYS A 163 18.67 -12.94 -11.23
N CYS A 164 17.45 -12.63 -11.65
CA CYS A 164 16.34 -13.56 -11.69
C CYS A 164 15.54 -13.40 -12.98
N LYS A 165 14.67 -14.37 -13.26
CA LYS A 165 13.73 -14.31 -14.38
C LYS A 165 12.31 -14.20 -13.83
N THR A 166 11.52 -13.28 -14.37
CA THR A 166 10.10 -13.24 -14.03
C THR A 166 9.38 -14.45 -14.61
N ILE A 167 8.57 -15.12 -13.78
CA ILE A 167 7.61 -16.13 -14.20
C ILE A 167 6.22 -15.50 -14.13
N ALA A 168 5.66 -15.18 -15.29
CA ALA A 168 4.31 -14.64 -15.43
C ALA A 168 3.40 -15.65 -16.14
N GLY A 169 2.10 -15.55 -15.89
CA GLY A 169 1.11 -16.44 -16.49
C GLY A 169 -0.30 -15.92 -16.34
N ARG A 170 -1.25 -16.68 -16.89
CA ARG A 170 -2.67 -16.42 -16.72
C ARG A 170 -3.45 -17.72 -16.75
N PHE A 171 -4.36 -17.87 -15.81
CA PHE A 171 -5.33 -18.96 -15.80
C PHE A 171 -6.65 -18.45 -16.40
N ASP A 172 -7.15 -19.07 -17.47
CA ASP A 172 -8.43 -18.75 -18.18
C ASP A 172 -9.20 -20.01 -18.58
N GLU A 173 -9.49 -20.87 -17.62
CA GLU A 173 -10.26 -22.10 -17.84
C GLU A 173 -11.76 -21.87 -17.60
N ARG A 174 -12.61 -22.41 -18.48
CA ARG A 174 -14.03 -22.02 -18.61
C ARG A 174 -15.05 -23.08 -18.19
N ASN A 175 -14.63 -24.34 -18.11
CA ASN A 175 -15.50 -25.48 -17.84
C ASN A 175 -15.05 -26.27 -16.62
N LEU A 176 -14.77 -25.57 -15.53
CA LEU A 176 -14.37 -26.19 -14.28
C LEU A 176 -15.58 -26.60 -13.45
N SER A 177 -15.55 -27.81 -12.90
CA SER A 177 -16.52 -28.25 -11.91
C SER A 177 -16.36 -27.46 -10.60
N PRO A 178 -17.39 -27.36 -9.75
CA PRO A 178 -17.24 -26.77 -8.42
C PRO A 178 -16.12 -27.44 -7.63
N GLY A 179 -15.34 -26.67 -6.86
CA GLY A 179 -14.23 -27.17 -6.05
C GLY A 179 -12.92 -26.41 -6.26
N TYR A 180 -11.84 -26.94 -5.67
CA TYR A 180 -10.50 -26.36 -5.76
C TYR A 180 -9.78 -26.80 -7.04
N HIS A 181 -9.22 -25.83 -7.76
CA HIS A 181 -8.42 -26.09 -8.97
C HIS A 181 -7.03 -25.48 -8.86
N ASP A 182 -6.03 -26.24 -9.30
CA ASP A 182 -4.64 -25.81 -9.39
C ASP A 182 -4.50 -24.66 -10.41
N VAL A 183 -3.98 -23.51 -9.97
CA VAL A 183 -3.72 -22.35 -10.84
C VAL A 183 -2.25 -22.28 -11.21
N MET A 184 -1.38 -22.35 -10.19
CA MET A 184 0.07 -22.25 -10.35
C MET A 184 0.81 -22.90 -9.20
N ARG A 185 1.99 -23.43 -9.53
CA ARG A 185 3.03 -23.88 -8.60
C ARG A 185 4.05 -22.76 -8.42
N LEU A 186 4.28 -22.31 -7.19
CA LEU A 186 5.33 -21.35 -6.84
C LEU A 186 6.68 -22.06 -6.69
N PRO A 187 7.70 -21.72 -7.51
CA PRO A 187 9.03 -22.32 -7.39
C PRO A 187 9.76 -21.88 -6.11
N VAL A 188 10.64 -22.74 -5.60
CA VAL A 188 11.59 -22.38 -4.53
C VAL A 188 12.45 -21.20 -5.00
N GLY A 189 12.74 -20.27 -4.09
CA GLY A 189 13.49 -19.05 -4.40
C GLY A 189 12.67 -17.95 -5.06
N SER A 190 11.35 -18.11 -5.24
CA SER A 190 10.49 -17.05 -5.76
C SER A 190 10.50 -15.83 -4.83
N THR A 191 10.70 -14.66 -5.42
CA THR A 191 10.62 -13.33 -4.79
C THR A 191 9.54 -12.51 -5.48
N ALA A 192 9.11 -11.40 -4.86
CA ALA A 192 8.12 -10.49 -5.43
C ALA A 192 6.84 -11.20 -5.94
N ILE A 193 6.35 -12.15 -5.12
CA ILE A 193 5.22 -13.01 -5.47
C ILE A 193 3.94 -12.20 -5.40
N ARG A 194 3.12 -12.31 -6.45
CA ARG A 194 1.79 -11.71 -6.48
C ARG A 194 0.85 -12.58 -7.32
N ILE A 195 -0.31 -12.88 -6.78
CA ILE A 195 -1.36 -13.68 -7.41
C ILE A 195 -2.62 -12.86 -7.24
N GLU A 196 -3.28 -12.50 -8.34
CA GLU A 196 -4.47 -11.67 -8.27
C GLU A 196 -5.56 -12.18 -9.20
N GLU A 197 -6.82 -12.01 -8.78
CA GLU A 197 -7.93 -12.09 -9.71
C GLU A 197 -7.79 -10.97 -10.75
N ALA A 198 -7.74 -11.33 -12.03
CA ALA A 198 -7.69 -10.36 -13.11
C ALA A 198 -9.01 -9.60 -13.27
N ARG A 199 -10.11 -10.18 -12.77
CA ARG A 199 -11.44 -9.57 -12.68
C ARG A 199 -12.14 -10.07 -11.41
N PRO A 200 -12.83 -9.20 -10.68
CA PRO A 200 -13.67 -9.60 -9.56
C PRO A 200 -14.57 -10.79 -9.90
N SER A 201 -14.53 -11.82 -9.05
CA SER A 201 -15.40 -12.99 -9.17
C SER A 201 -15.92 -13.44 -7.80
N SER A 202 -16.88 -14.36 -7.80
CA SER A 202 -17.37 -15.01 -6.58
C SER A 202 -16.44 -16.13 -6.09
N ASN A 203 -15.33 -16.37 -6.78
CA ASN A 203 -14.36 -17.37 -6.36
C ASN A 203 -13.45 -16.81 -5.25
N ASN A 204 -12.69 -17.71 -4.62
CA ASN A 204 -11.69 -17.33 -3.64
C ASN A 204 -10.34 -17.98 -3.95
N LEU A 205 -9.26 -17.24 -3.80
CA LEU A 205 -7.90 -17.74 -3.84
C LEU A 205 -7.61 -18.54 -2.58
N ALA A 206 -6.89 -19.65 -2.73
CA ALA A 206 -6.49 -20.52 -1.64
C ALA A 206 -5.04 -20.99 -1.85
N MET A 207 -4.39 -21.42 -0.77
CA MET A 207 -3.03 -21.96 -0.83
C MET A 207 -2.93 -23.24 -0.03
N LYS A 208 -2.23 -24.23 -0.59
CA LYS A 208 -1.87 -25.47 0.12
C LYS A 208 -0.49 -25.98 -0.31
N ASN A 209 0.10 -26.83 0.51
CA ASN A 209 1.36 -27.51 0.19
C ASN A 209 1.18 -28.71 -0.76
N THR A 210 2.27 -29.42 -1.06
CA THR A 210 2.23 -30.65 -1.87
C THR A 210 1.54 -31.83 -1.20
N SER A 211 1.39 -31.81 0.13
CA SER A 211 0.73 -32.85 0.93
C SER A 211 -0.76 -32.56 1.17
N ASP A 212 -1.33 -31.64 0.39
CA ASP A 212 -2.73 -31.20 0.44
C ASP A 212 -3.19 -30.53 1.75
N VAL A 213 -2.26 -30.00 2.53
CA VAL A 213 -2.57 -29.20 3.74
C VAL A 213 -2.72 -27.73 3.35
N PHE A 214 -3.89 -27.15 3.66
CA PHE A 214 -4.19 -25.74 3.39
C PHE A 214 -3.53 -24.79 4.38
N PHE A 215 -2.95 -23.73 3.83
CA PHE A 215 -2.45 -22.56 4.56
C PHE A 215 -3.43 -21.38 4.48
N LEU A 216 -4.18 -21.28 3.39
CA LEU A 216 -5.15 -20.22 3.13
C LEU A 216 -6.42 -20.82 2.52
N ASN A 217 -7.57 -20.41 3.06
CA ASN A 217 -8.91 -20.69 2.52
C ASN A 217 -9.17 -22.17 2.17
N GLY A 218 -8.88 -23.06 3.11
CA GLY A 218 -9.11 -24.50 2.97
C GLY A 218 -10.49 -24.96 3.45
N ASN A 219 -10.86 -26.21 3.11
CA ASN A 219 -12.07 -26.87 3.59
C ASN A 219 -13.37 -26.07 3.34
N SER A 220 -13.45 -25.34 2.24
CA SER A 220 -14.58 -24.49 1.86
C SER A 220 -14.88 -23.37 2.88
N MET A 221 -13.86 -22.90 3.61
CA MET A 221 -13.96 -21.79 4.53
C MET A 221 -13.04 -20.64 4.11
N ILE A 222 -13.52 -19.40 4.23
CA ILE A 222 -12.71 -18.19 4.04
C ILE A 222 -12.15 -17.79 5.40
N GLN A 223 -10.84 -17.63 5.49
CA GLN A 223 -10.17 -17.28 6.73
C GLN A 223 -10.27 -15.79 7.04
N VAL A 224 -10.24 -15.46 8.33
CA VAL A 224 -10.29 -14.08 8.81
C VAL A 224 -8.90 -13.46 8.77
N GLU A 225 -7.87 -14.26 9.05
CA GLU A 225 -6.46 -13.88 9.08
C GLU A 225 -5.99 -13.45 7.69
N LYS A 226 -5.47 -12.22 7.59
CA LYS A 226 -4.96 -11.64 6.34
C LYS A 226 -3.46 -11.85 6.15
N GLU A 227 -2.80 -12.41 7.17
CA GLU A 227 -1.37 -12.67 7.20
C GLU A 227 -1.14 -14.14 7.54
N VAL A 228 -0.36 -14.84 6.70
CA VAL A 228 -0.05 -16.26 6.87
C VAL A 228 1.47 -16.44 6.79
N ASP A 229 2.09 -16.93 7.86
CA ASP A 229 3.50 -17.33 7.82
C ASP A 229 3.62 -18.73 7.23
N ILE A 230 4.39 -18.85 6.15
CA ILE A 230 4.73 -20.11 5.52
C ILE A 230 6.25 -20.25 5.51
N ASN A 231 6.77 -20.98 6.50
CA ASN A 231 8.21 -21.25 6.68
C ASN A 231 9.07 -19.97 6.79
N GLY A 232 8.56 -18.96 7.49
CA GLY A 232 9.23 -17.67 7.65
C GLY A 232 9.11 -16.74 6.45
N VAL A 233 8.18 -17.03 5.52
CA VAL A 233 7.74 -16.08 4.50
C VAL A 233 6.32 -15.65 4.84
N LEU A 234 6.15 -14.34 5.05
CA LEU A 234 4.86 -13.75 5.32
C LEU A 234 4.09 -13.54 4.00
N PHE A 235 2.96 -14.23 3.87
CA PHE A 235 1.99 -14.02 2.81
C PHE A 235 0.89 -13.09 3.30
N GLU A 236 0.59 -12.09 2.47
CA GLU A 236 -0.52 -11.17 2.66
C GLU A 236 -1.67 -11.56 1.74
N TYR A 237 -2.85 -11.73 2.32
CA TYR A 237 -4.10 -12.06 1.65
C TYR A 237 -5.08 -10.89 1.78
N ASP A 238 -5.44 -10.31 0.65
CA ASP A 238 -6.40 -9.23 0.49
C ASP A 238 -7.68 -9.82 -0.13
N ASP A 239 -8.72 -9.97 0.69
CA ASP A 239 -10.04 -10.49 0.29
C ASP A 239 -10.94 -9.42 -0.34
N GLY A 240 -10.40 -8.22 -0.61
CA GLY A 240 -11.00 -7.26 -1.50
C GLY A 240 -11.28 -7.87 -2.87
N LYS A 241 -12.11 -7.20 -3.68
CA LYS A 241 -12.40 -7.64 -5.06
C LYS A 241 -11.82 -6.60 -6.04
N PRO A 242 -10.83 -6.94 -6.88
CA PRO A 242 -10.23 -8.27 -7.07
C PRO A 242 -9.37 -8.74 -5.90
N GLU A 243 -9.43 -10.04 -5.64
CA GLU A 243 -8.69 -10.67 -4.54
C GLU A 243 -7.22 -10.84 -4.89
N ARG A 244 -6.36 -10.77 -3.87
CA ARG A 244 -4.91 -10.79 -4.07
C ARG A 244 -4.17 -11.52 -2.95
N ILE A 245 -3.16 -12.28 -3.34
CA ILE A 245 -2.14 -12.84 -2.46
C ILE A 245 -0.79 -12.25 -2.87
N SER A 246 0.01 -11.80 -1.91
CA SER A 246 1.37 -11.31 -2.16
C SER A 246 2.36 -11.72 -1.09
N ALA A 247 3.62 -11.89 -1.47
CA ALA A 247 4.72 -12.13 -0.54
C ALA A 247 6.04 -11.57 -1.09
N LYS A 248 6.91 -11.08 -0.21
CA LYS A 248 8.26 -10.62 -0.59
C LYS A 248 9.16 -11.80 -1.02
N GLY A 249 9.04 -12.95 -0.36
CA GLY A 249 9.96 -14.09 -0.51
C GLY A 249 11.31 -13.84 0.17
N PRO A 250 12.35 -14.63 -0.12
CA PRO A 250 12.35 -15.79 -1.01
C PRO A 250 11.69 -17.03 -0.38
N LEU A 251 11.00 -17.84 -1.20
CA LEU A 251 10.46 -19.13 -0.73
C LEU A 251 11.60 -20.11 -0.39
N LYS A 252 11.53 -20.67 0.83
CA LYS A 252 12.45 -21.70 1.31
C LYS A 252 12.00 -23.09 0.84
N GLU A 253 12.85 -24.09 1.02
CA GLU A 253 12.83 -25.41 0.35
C GLU A 253 11.65 -26.34 0.70
N VAL A 254 10.52 -25.82 1.16
CA VAL A 254 9.31 -26.62 1.38
C VAL A 254 8.52 -26.68 0.08
N ARG A 255 8.85 -27.70 -0.70
CA ARG A 255 8.07 -28.35 -1.77
C ARG A 255 6.80 -27.58 -2.19
N VAL A 256 6.99 -26.77 -3.22
CA VAL A 256 5.97 -26.29 -4.17
C VAL A 256 4.66 -25.83 -3.50
N GLU A 257 4.66 -24.58 -3.07
CA GLU A 257 3.43 -23.90 -2.67
C GLU A 257 2.52 -23.76 -3.90
N ARG A 258 1.30 -24.27 -3.80
CA ARG A 258 0.33 -24.23 -4.90
C ARG A 258 -0.74 -23.22 -4.59
N ALA A 259 -0.99 -22.34 -5.55
CA ALA A 259 -2.12 -21.41 -5.52
C ALA A 259 -3.31 -22.07 -6.20
N PHE A 260 -4.45 -22.03 -5.53
CA PHE A 260 -5.72 -22.60 -5.96
C PHE A 260 -6.75 -21.50 -6.10
N ILE A 261 -7.76 -21.77 -6.91
CA ILE A 261 -9.03 -21.06 -6.85
C ILE A 261 -10.06 -22.04 -6.31
N LEU A 262 -10.72 -21.68 -5.21
CA LEU A 262 -11.98 -22.27 -4.79
C LEU A 262 -13.08 -21.73 -5.70
N LEU A 263 -13.61 -22.59 -6.55
CA LEU A 263 -14.78 -22.29 -7.37
C LEU A 263 -16.04 -22.62 -6.59
N GLU A 264 -16.76 -21.58 -6.17
CA GLU A 264 -18.16 -21.73 -5.81
C GLU A 264 -18.97 -21.88 -7.09
N ALA A 265 -19.81 -22.92 -7.16
CA ALA A 265 -20.54 -23.32 -8.36
C ALA A 265 -21.30 -22.17 -9.04
N LYS A 266 -20.70 -21.52 -10.03
CA LYS A 266 -21.39 -20.74 -11.07
C LYS A 266 -20.48 -20.44 -12.26
N TYR A 267 -20.98 -20.80 -13.44
CA TYR A 267 -20.38 -20.59 -14.76
C TYR A 267 -19.82 -19.18 -14.93
N GLY A 268 -18.50 -19.06 -15.09
CA GLY A 268 -17.81 -17.79 -15.29
C GLY A 268 -16.38 -17.98 -15.81
N ARG A 269 -15.90 -17.06 -16.65
CA ARG A 269 -14.51 -17.02 -17.11
C ARG A 269 -13.60 -16.69 -15.93
N ASN A 270 -12.74 -17.62 -15.54
CA ASN A 270 -11.82 -17.44 -14.41
C ASN A 270 -10.58 -16.75 -14.91
N LEU A 271 -10.19 -15.60 -14.38
CA LEU A 271 -9.00 -14.92 -14.86
C LEU A 271 -8.13 -14.64 -13.65
N VAL A 272 -6.98 -15.29 -13.53
CA VAL A 272 -5.96 -14.97 -12.53
C VAL A 272 -4.69 -14.52 -13.25
N LYS A 273 -4.08 -13.44 -12.77
CA LYS A 273 -2.84 -12.89 -13.31
C LYS A 273 -1.71 -13.04 -12.29
N PHE A 274 -0.51 -13.23 -12.81
CA PHE A 274 0.75 -13.13 -12.08
C PHE A 274 1.52 -11.91 -12.63
N PRO A 275 2.29 -11.18 -11.80
CA PRO A 275 3.08 -10.02 -12.22
C PRO A 275 4.11 -10.39 -13.30
N ALA A 276 4.48 -9.37 -14.07
CA ALA A 276 5.57 -9.37 -15.04
C ALA A 276 6.91 -8.92 -14.41
#